data_AF-A0A9W9SSK9-F1
#
_entry.id   AF-A0A9W9SSK9-F1
#
_cell.length_a   1.000
_cell.length_b   1.000
_cell.length_c   1.000
_cell.angle_alpha   90.00
_cell.angle_beta   90.00
_cell.angle_gamma   90.00
#
_symmetry.space_group_name_H-M   'P 1'
#
loop_
_entity.id
_entity.type
_entity.pdbx_description
1 polymer ?
#
loop_
_entity_poly.entity_id
_entity_poly.type
_entity_poly.pdbx_seq_one_letter_code
_entity_poly.pdbx_strand_id
1 'polypeptide(L)'
;MKICVFQSCFEELQASVGESQKLHMNPGQHITQHKISHNTIHKATAKAQIDVAVSEGHDFYLNFMWGTHDDSLAGIDAIRYFESLNLPSAGIQSSEREQSKWDFFAEAKRAGSPLIPGTTNFPLFVKPASSYGSMFIDEHSLCQNEEELDRCIQRLNKLMRSVRVLRAQALGYADPDQYADAREAEGRDSSDLVVQEFIDGEEYSVVVIAMGKNPFPLIPQRAKYKKLSGEGRFLTLDLKFDEASGYELLNENDDPRLWEHLQATAIEAFTTNKMYTNYMGCDVDMRIGRDGRAYVIEVDPLPVFFYPIGSQLEDTDIQRGFPGSYRAVVNTYITNYFLEHPGKRGDHFIQVANFYDSLAQSYAGRVSKTDTASHVMTRSYQGTALDLGCGPGTVGYYLKSHAENKITEMVGVDISKKSLNICHHNNLYTELVHKRMEVYLAERTQMVDHIFCMSALQHLSMEELDFVLARCFQLAKQSITLMIGAIGVGPDSPLDQMDETKAFLTDHSESLRTFKIPHGWSALPICCPDSQDLHFRFQRKG
;
A
#
# COMPACT_ATOMS: atom_id res chain seq x y z
N MET A 1 -9.76 -14.06 8.84
CA MET A 1 -10.53 -14.18 7.58
C MET A 1 -10.03 -15.37 6.77
N LYS A 2 -10.88 -15.96 5.92
CA LYS A 2 -10.51 -16.80 4.78
C LYS A 2 -10.29 -15.89 3.56
N ILE A 3 -9.08 -15.90 3.01
CA ILE A 3 -8.71 -15.03 1.88
C ILE A 3 -8.35 -15.90 0.69
N CYS A 4 -8.92 -15.60 -0.47
CA CYS A 4 -8.56 -16.22 -1.74
C CYS A 4 -7.62 -15.31 -2.54
N VAL A 5 -6.48 -15.85 -2.97
CA VAL A 5 -5.55 -15.17 -3.87
C VAL A 5 -5.78 -15.69 -5.29
N PHE A 6 -6.20 -14.80 -6.19
CA PHE A 6 -6.22 -15.08 -7.62
C PHE A 6 -4.89 -14.65 -8.25
N GLN A 7 -4.27 -15.54 -8.99
CA GLN A 7 -3.04 -15.25 -9.74
C GLN A 7 -3.16 -15.84 -11.14
N SER A 8 -2.59 -15.18 -12.14
CA SER A 8 -2.51 -15.74 -13.50
C SER A 8 -1.66 -17.01 -13.49
N CYS A 9 -1.97 -17.95 -14.39
CA CYS A 9 -1.09 -19.08 -14.63
C CYS A 9 0.17 -18.65 -15.39
N PHE A 10 1.32 -18.62 -14.70
CA PHE A 10 2.61 -18.21 -15.28
C PHE A 10 3.42 -19.37 -15.89
N GLU A 11 2.86 -20.56 -16.11
CA GLU A 11 3.62 -21.75 -16.55
C GLU A 11 4.51 -21.49 -17.79
N GLU A 12 3.99 -20.79 -18.81
CA GLU A 12 4.74 -20.44 -20.02
C GLU A 12 5.86 -19.42 -19.74
N LEU A 13 5.61 -18.43 -18.87
CA LEU A 13 6.60 -17.42 -18.49
C LEU A 13 7.67 -18.00 -17.56
N GLN A 14 7.28 -18.86 -16.62
CA GLN A 14 8.14 -19.58 -15.69
C GLN A 14 9.18 -20.42 -16.44
N ALA A 15 8.78 -21.03 -17.56
CA ALA A 15 9.70 -21.77 -18.42
C ALA A 15 10.78 -20.88 -19.05
N SER A 16 10.51 -19.58 -19.24
CA SER A 16 11.45 -18.62 -19.83
C SER A 16 12.42 -17.98 -18.83
N VAL A 17 12.01 -17.82 -17.56
CA VAL A 17 12.87 -17.25 -16.49
C VAL A 17 13.69 -18.31 -15.74
N GLY A 18 13.40 -19.59 -15.94
CA GLY A 18 14.13 -20.72 -15.33
C GLY A 18 13.59 -21.13 -13.95
N GLU A 19 14.00 -22.30 -13.48
CA GLU A 19 13.48 -22.90 -12.22
C GLU A 19 13.99 -22.22 -10.93
N SER A 20 15.05 -21.41 -11.01
CA SER A 20 15.64 -20.73 -9.86
C SER A 20 14.79 -19.59 -9.30
N GLN A 21 13.84 -19.07 -10.08
CA GLN A 21 12.96 -17.97 -9.67
C GLN A 21 11.51 -18.39 -9.77
N LYS A 22 10.90 -18.73 -8.65
CA LYS A 22 9.49 -19.13 -8.60
C LYS A 22 8.59 -17.89 -8.67
N LEU A 23 7.93 -17.67 -9.80
CA LEU A 23 6.92 -16.62 -10.00
C LEU A 23 5.60 -17.01 -9.33
N HIS A 24 5.60 -17.02 -7.99
CA HIS A 24 4.45 -17.39 -7.19
C HIS A 24 4.27 -16.43 -6.03
N MET A 25 3.34 -15.49 -6.22
CA MET A 25 3.02 -14.45 -5.25
C MET A 25 2.27 -15.06 -4.06
N ASN A 26 2.93 -15.14 -2.90
CA ASN A 26 2.42 -15.91 -1.76
C ASN A 26 2.36 -15.13 -0.44
N PRO A 27 1.31 -14.32 -0.20
CA PRO A 27 1.15 -13.65 1.08
C PRO A 27 1.06 -14.63 2.26
N GLY A 28 0.58 -15.87 2.04
CA GLY A 28 0.47 -16.90 3.08
C GLY A 28 1.80 -17.37 3.66
N GLN A 29 2.94 -17.08 3.02
CA GLN A 29 4.27 -17.33 3.59
C GLN A 29 4.69 -16.28 4.63
N HIS A 30 4.07 -15.09 4.59
CA HIS A 30 4.46 -13.95 5.43
C HIS A 30 3.47 -13.67 6.55
N ILE A 31 2.28 -14.27 6.51
CA ILE A 31 1.19 -13.98 7.44
C ILE A 31 0.57 -15.27 7.99
N THR A 32 0.16 -15.24 9.26
CA THR A 32 -0.45 -16.40 9.94
C THR A 32 -1.86 -16.13 10.46
N GLN A 33 -2.28 -14.86 10.51
CA GLN A 33 -3.57 -14.47 11.07
C GLN A 33 -4.79 -14.77 10.17
N HIS A 34 -4.54 -15.16 8.92
CA HIS A 34 -5.57 -15.45 7.93
C HIS A 34 -5.34 -16.81 7.31
N LYS A 35 -6.44 -17.48 6.94
CA LYS A 35 -6.37 -18.70 6.15
C LYS A 35 -6.32 -18.29 4.68
N ILE A 36 -5.19 -18.53 4.02
CA ILE A 36 -5.00 -18.22 2.61
C ILE A 36 -5.28 -19.45 1.74
N SER A 37 -6.05 -19.27 0.66
CA SER A 37 -6.15 -20.19 -0.47
C SER A 37 -5.56 -19.55 -1.71
N HIS A 38 -4.93 -20.35 -2.57
CA HIS A 38 -4.34 -19.88 -3.83
C HIS A 38 -5.07 -20.53 -4.99
N ASN A 39 -5.52 -19.70 -5.92
CA ASN A 39 -6.21 -20.13 -7.12
C ASN A 39 -5.47 -19.59 -8.35
N THR A 40 -4.84 -20.52 -9.08
CA THR A 40 -4.19 -20.23 -10.35
C THR A 40 -5.23 -20.18 -11.47
N ILE A 41 -5.32 -19.05 -12.14
CA ILE A 41 -6.36 -18.76 -13.14
C ILE A 41 -5.75 -18.84 -14.55
N HIS A 42 -6.26 -19.76 -15.35
CA HIS A 42 -5.92 -19.88 -16.77
C HIS A 42 -6.91 -19.07 -17.59
N LYS A 43 -6.41 -18.33 -18.61
CA LYS A 43 -7.25 -17.44 -19.44
C LYS A 43 -8.45 -18.15 -20.06
N ALA A 44 -8.25 -19.35 -20.59
CA ALA A 44 -9.29 -20.14 -21.25
C ALA A 44 -10.42 -20.62 -20.33
N THR A 45 -10.15 -20.81 -19.03
CA THR A 45 -11.10 -21.35 -18.06
C THR A 45 -11.40 -20.38 -16.91
N ALA A 46 -11.00 -19.11 -17.05
CA ALA A 46 -10.95 -18.16 -15.94
C ALA A 46 -12.29 -18.03 -15.22
N LYS A 47 -13.39 -17.88 -15.98
CA LYS A 47 -14.75 -17.77 -15.43
C LYS A 47 -15.11 -18.95 -14.52
N ALA A 48 -14.92 -20.18 -15.01
CA ALA A 48 -15.26 -21.38 -14.27
C ALA A 48 -14.40 -21.55 -13.01
N GLN A 49 -13.11 -21.21 -13.09
CA GLN A 49 -12.21 -21.27 -11.94
C GLN A 49 -12.56 -20.22 -10.87
N ILE A 50 -12.92 -19.00 -11.29
CA ILE A 50 -13.40 -17.95 -10.40
C ILE A 50 -14.71 -18.41 -9.72
N ASP A 51 -15.67 -18.95 -10.47
CA ASP A 51 -16.94 -19.44 -9.93
C ASP A 51 -16.73 -20.53 -8.85
N VAL A 52 -15.82 -21.48 -9.10
CA VAL A 52 -15.46 -22.53 -8.13
C VAL A 52 -14.88 -21.90 -6.87
N ALA A 53 -13.86 -21.03 -6.99
CA ALA A 53 -13.24 -20.40 -5.83
C ALA A 53 -14.19 -19.48 -5.04
N VAL A 54 -15.15 -18.85 -5.72
CA VAL A 54 -16.19 -18.04 -5.07
C VAL A 54 -17.19 -18.91 -4.31
N SER A 55 -17.54 -20.08 -4.85
CA SER A 55 -18.46 -21.01 -4.19
C SER A 55 -17.94 -21.56 -2.85
N GLU A 56 -16.62 -21.47 -2.60
CA GLU A 56 -16.00 -21.87 -1.32
C GLU A 56 -16.28 -20.88 -0.17
N GLY A 57 -16.84 -19.70 -0.45
CA GLY A 57 -17.28 -18.74 0.57
C GLY A 57 -16.13 -18.08 1.33
N HIS A 58 -15.25 -17.37 0.61
CA HIS A 58 -14.17 -16.58 1.20
C HIS A 58 -14.68 -15.23 1.72
N ASP A 59 -14.00 -14.67 2.72
CA ASP A 59 -14.36 -13.38 3.31
C ASP A 59 -13.75 -12.20 2.54
N PHE A 60 -12.64 -12.44 1.82
CA PHE A 60 -11.91 -11.43 1.04
C PHE A 60 -11.12 -12.07 -0.10
N TYR A 61 -10.82 -11.29 -1.13
CA TYR A 61 -10.08 -11.73 -2.31
C TYR A 61 -8.92 -10.78 -2.60
N LEU A 62 -7.75 -11.33 -2.89
CA LEU A 62 -6.60 -10.60 -3.42
C LEU A 62 -6.45 -10.94 -4.90
N ASN A 63 -6.53 -9.92 -5.76
CA ASN A 63 -6.41 -10.10 -7.20
C ASN A 63 -5.03 -9.72 -7.72
N PHE A 64 -4.23 -10.73 -8.04
CA PHE A 64 -2.90 -10.62 -8.65
C PHE A 64 -2.88 -11.13 -10.11
N MET A 65 -4.03 -11.15 -10.79
CA MET A 65 -4.08 -11.47 -12.22
C MET A 65 -3.45 -10.32 -13.03
N TRP A 66 -2.52 -10.64 -13.92
CA TRP A 66 -1.66 -9.65 -14.59
C TRP A 66 -1.86 -9.53 -16.11
N GLY A 67 -2.56 -10.49 -16.72
CA GLY A 67 -2.62 -10.63 -18.18
C GLY A 67 -3.27 -9.46 -18.92
N THR A 68 -3.02 -9.43 -20.22
CA THR A 68 -3.59 -8.47 -21.17
C THR A 68 -4.24 -9.20 -22.35
N HIS A 69 -4.66 -8.46 -23.37
CA HIS A 69 -5.09 -9.04 -24.63
C HIS A 69 -3.93 -9.59 -25.48
N ASP A 70 -2.69 -9.29 -25.11
CA ASP A 70 -1.48 -9.63 -25.89
C ASP A 70 -0.84 -10.96 -25.48
N ASP A 71 -1.29 -11.53 -24.37
CA ASP A 71 -0.67 -12.69 -23.75
C ASP A 71 -1.69 -13.79 -23.47
N SER A 72 -1.18 -14.97 -23.10
CA SER A 72 -1.95 -16.15 -22.72
C SER A 72 -2.43 -16.10 -21.26
N LEU A 73 -2.08 -15.05 -20.51
CA LEU A 73 -2.33 -14.96 -19.07
C LEU A 73 -3.76 -14.48 -18.80
N ALA A 74 -4.38 -15.01 -17.74
CA ALA A 74 -5.64 -14.45 -17.25
C ALA A 74 -5.41 -13.02 -16.77
N GLY A 75 -6.29 -12.10 -17.12
CA GLY A 75 -6.09 -10.66 -16.94
C GLY A 75 -7.37 -9.88 -17.17
N ILE A 76 -7.33 -8.82 -17.98
CA ILE A 76 -8.45 -7.87 -18.24
C ILE A 76 -9.85 -8.51 -18.16
N ASP A 77 -10.17 -9.51 -19.00
CA ASP A 77 -11.51 -10.12 -19.03
C ASP A 77 -11.84 -10.95 -17.78
N ALA A 78 -10.86 -11.66 -17.22
CA ALA A 78 -11.03 -12.44 -15.99
C ALA A 78 -11.26 -11.52 -14.79
N ILE A 79 -10.50 -10.43 -14.72
CA ILE A 79 -10.62 -9.39 -13.69
C ILE A 79 -11.98 -8.72 -13.81
N ARG A 80 -12.39 -8.32 -15.02
CA ARG A 80 -13.71 -7.71 -15.27
C ARG A 80 -14.85 -8.64 -14.87
N TYR A 81 -14.72 -9.93 -15.16
CA TYR A 81 -15.70 -10.91 -14.68
C TYR A 81 -15.75 -10.96 -13.15
N PHE A 82 -14.59 -11.05 -12.50
CA PHE A 82 -14.49 -11.07 -11.04
C PHE A 82 -15.09 -9.80 -10.39
N GLU A 83 -14.77 -8.61 -10.90
CA GLU A 83 -15.31 -7.33 -10.45
C GLU A 83 -16.85 -7.29 -10.52
N SER A 84 -17.44 -7.91 -11.56
CA SER A 84 -18.90 -7.98 -11.72
C SER A 84 -19.62 -8.75 -10.60
N LEU A 85 -18.89 -9.57 -9.83
CA LEU A 85 -19.42 -10.33 -8.70
C LEU A 85 -19.56 -9.46 -7.43
N ASN A 86 -18.97 -8.26 -7.39
CA ASN A 86 -19.08 -7.30 -6.29
C ASN A 86 -18.70 -7.89 -4.91
N LEU A 87 -17.60 -8.65 -4.90
CA LEU A 87 -17.06 -9.32 -3.72
C LEU A 87 -16.05 -8.42 -2.98
N PRO A 88 -15.83 -8.59 -1.67
CA PRO A 88 -14.79 -7.87 -0.95
C PRO A 88 -13.40 -8.19 -1.48
N SER A 89 -12.71 -7.20 -2.04
CA SER A 89 -11.43 -7.45 -2.70
C SER A 89 -10.51 -6.24 -2.78
N ALA A 90 -9.22 -6.53 -2.91
CA ALA A 90 -8.19 -5.58 -3.30
C ALA A 90 -7.29 -6.20 -4.36
N GLY A 91 -6.64 -5.37 -5.16
CA GLY A 91 -5.76 -5.80 -6.23
C GLY A 91 -6.13 -5.20 -7.57
N ILE A 92 -5.40 -5.65 -8.58
CA ILE A 92 -5.35 -5.02 -9.90
C ILE A 92 -6.75 -4.91 -10.49
N GLN A 93 -7.08 -3.76 -11.05
CA GLN A 93 -8.37 -3.55 -11.69
C GLN A 93 -8.30 -3.79 -13.19
N SER A 94 -9.42 -4.19 -13.79
CA SER A 94 -9.51 -4.41 -15.24
C SER A 94 -9.22 -3.10 -16.00
N SER A 95 -9.75 -1.98 -15.51
CA SER A 95 -9.51 -0.65 -16.07
C SER A 95 -8.06 -0.17 -15.95
N GLU A 96 -7.28 -0.71 -15.00
CA GLU A 96 -5.86 -0.40 -14.86
C GLU A 96 -5.05 -1.20 -15.87
N ARG A 97 -5.39 -2.48 -16.08
CA ARG A 97 -4.72 -3.33 -17.08
C ARG A 97 -5.04 -2.98 -18.53
N GLU A 98 -6.18 -2.33 -18.77
CA GLU A 98 -6.52 -1.81 -20.10
C GLU A 98 -5.71 -0.57 -20.48
N GLN A 99 -5.15 0.15 -19.50
CA GLN A 99 -4.34 1.32 -19.77
C GLN A 99 -3.02 0.93 -20.43
N SER A 100 -2.67 1.69 -21.45
CA SER A 100 -1.35 1.74 -22.03
C SER A 100 -0.47 2.72 -21.25
N LYS A 101 0.84 2.60 -21.44
CA LYS A 101 1.81 3.59 -20.94
C LYS A 101 1.53 5.01 -21.46
N TRP A 102 0.89 5.15 -22.62
CA TRP A 102 0.48 6.45 -23.15
C TRP A 102 -0.68 7.09 -22.39
N ASP A 103 -1.59 6.30 -21.82
CA ASP A 103 -2.71 6.84 -21.04
C ASP A 103 -2.20 7.58 -19.80
N PHE A 104 -1.21 7.00 -19.12
CA PHE A 104 -0.49 7.67 -18.03
C PHE A 104 0.23 8.94 -18.51
N PHE A 105 0.98 8.88 -19.61
CA PHE A 105 1.69 10.04 -20.13
C PHE A 105 0.74 11.19 -20.54
N ALA A 106 -0.40 10.86 -21.14
CA ALA A 106 -1.42 11.82 -21.50
C ALA A 106 -2.01 12.50 -20.24
N GLU A 107 -2.28 11.71 -19.20
CA GLU A 107 -2.80 12.22 -17.93
C GLU A 107 -1.76 13.07 -17.18
N ALA A 108 -0.51 12.65 -17.11
CA ALA A 108 0.59 13.41 -16.51
C ALA A 108 0.81 14.74 -17.24
N LYS A 109 0.79 14.74 -18.57
CA LYS A 109 0.88 15.97 -19.37
C LYS A 109 -0.32 16.90 -19.13
N ARG A 110 -1.52 16.34 -18.98
CA ARG A 110 -2.74 17.10 -18.69
C ARG A 110 -2.71 17.73 -17.29
N ALA A 111 -2.22 16.99 -16.30
CA ALA A 111 -2.08 17.44 -14.92
C ALA A 111 -0.90 18.42 -14.74
N GLY A 112 0.12 18.32 -15.59
CA GLY A 112 1.37 19.07 -15.48
C GLY A 112 2.41 18.43 -14.55
N SER A 113 2.07 17.28 -13.95
CA SER A 113 2.92 16.45 -13.11
C SER A 113 2.40 15.01 -13.09
N PRO A 114 3.24 14.01 -12.76
CA PRO A 114 4.69 14.10 -12.60
C PRO A 114 5.38 14.38 -13.95
N LEU A 115 6.67 14.69 -13.92
CA LEU A 115 7.45 14.81 -15.16
C LEU A 115 7.56 13.45 -15.84
N ILE A 116 7.33 13.44 -17.14
CA ILE A 116 7.49 12.29 -18.03
C ILE A 116 8.52 12.63 -19.11
N PRO A 117 9.16 11.63 -19.73
CA PRO A 117 10.06 11.88 -20.85
C PRO A 117 9.34 12.54 -22.03
N GLY A 118 10.06 13.36 -22.80
CA GLY A 118 9.55 13.91 -24.06
C GLY A 118 9.44 12.84 -25.14
N THR A 119 9.18 13.24 -26.39
CA THR A 119 9.01 12.29 -27.51
C THR A 119 9.78 12.69 -28.77
N THR A 120 10.58 13.75 -28.70
CA THR A 120 11.12 14.43 -29.89
C THR A 120 12.63 14.41 -29.98
N ASN A 121 13.35 14.47 -28.86
CA ASN A 121 14.80 14.63 -28.88
C ASN A 121 15.52 13.27 -28.79
N PHE A 122 16.49 13.04 -29.67
CA PHE A 122 17.34 11.85 -29.56
C PHE A 122 18.34 11.98 -28.39
N PRO A 123 18.73 10.87 -27.73
CA PRO A 123 18.30 9.50 -28.02
C PRO A 123 16.84 9.20 -27.61
N LEU A 124 16.14 8.42 -28.43
CA LEU A 124 14.80 7.92 -28.17
C LEU A 124 14.85 6.46 -27.74
N PHE A 125 13.91 6.06 -26.89
CA PHE A 125 13.71 4.70 -26.43
C PHE A 125 12.35 4.18 -26.93
N VAL A 126 12.37 2.99 -27.55
CA VAL A 126 11.19 2.37 -28.15
C VAL A 126 10.84 1.07 -27.42
N LYS A 127 9.61 0.99 -26.90
CA LYS A 127 9.08 -0.19 -26.21
C LYS A 127 7.60 -0.42 -26.55
N PRO A 128 7.05 -1.64 -26.37
CA PRO A 128 5.61 -1.87 -26.46
C PRO A 128 4.83 -1.00 -25.45
N ALA A 129 3.68 -0.45 -25.86
CA ALA A 129 2.82 0.36 -25.01
C ALA A 129 1.98 -0.47 -24.02
N SER A 130 1.65 -1.70 -24.42
CA SER A 130 0.99 -2.72 -23.62
C SER A 130 1.92 -3.93 -23.58
N SER A 131 2.54 -4.19 -22.44
CA SER A 131 3.38 -5.36 -22.18
C SER A 131 3.86 -5.31 -20.72
N TYR A 132 4.48 -6.38 -20.26
CA TYR A 132 5.13 -6.49 -18.95
C TYR A 132 6.58 -6.95 -19.08
N GLY A 133 7.38 -6.75 -18.02
CA GLY A 133 8.67 -7.42 -17.84
C GLY A 133 9.76 -7.04 -18.83
N SER A 134 9.66 -5.93 -19.55
CA SER A 134 10.62 -5.57 -20.61
C SER A 134 10.64 -6.54 -21.81
N MET A 135 9.54 -7.27 -22.08
CA MET A 135 9.46 -8.09 -23.30
C MET A 135 9.65 -7.24 -24.57
N PHE A 136 10.40 -7.79 -25.53
CA PHE A 136 10.80 -7.15 -26.80
C PHE A 136 11.78 -5.97 -26.70
N ILE A 137 12.25 -5.64 -25.48
CA ILE A 137 13.26 -4.61 -25.24
C ILE A 137 14.65 -5.24 -25.25
N ASP A 138 15.54 -4.69 -26.08
CA ASP A 138 16.95 -5.07 -26.21
C ASP A 138 17.82 -3.83 -26.46
N GLU A 139 19.11 -3.99 -26.74
CA GLU A 139 20.03 -2.88 -27.02
C GLU A 139 19.58 -2.00 -28.20
N HIS A 140 18.76 -2.52 -29.12
CA HIS A 140 18.25 -1.78 -30.26
C HIS A 140 17.01 -0.95 -29.94
N SER A 141 16.45 -1.07 -28.72
CA SER A 141 15.39 -0.18 -28.24
C SER A 141 15.89 1.24 -27.96
N LEU A 142 17.19 1.46 -27.79
CA LEU A 142 17.77 2.79 -27.64
C LEU A 142 18.28 3.30 -28.99
N CYS A 143 17.57 4.24 -29.59
CA CYS A 143 17.85 4.80 -30.91
C CYS A 143 18.52 6.17 -30.79
N GLN A 144 19.65 6.38 -31.47
CA GLN A 144 20.42 7.62 -31.45
C GLN A 144 20.00 8.63 -32.54
N ASN A 145 19.25 8.16 -33.54
CA ASN A 145 18.83 8.94 -34.71
C ASN A 145 17.61 8.30 -35.39
N GLU A 146 17.06 8.99 -36.39
CA GLU A 146 15.85 8.55 -37.11
C GLU A 146 16.04 7.21 -37.84
N GLU A 147 17.22 6.94 -38.39
CA GLU A 147 17.51 5.68 -39.09
C GLU A 147 17.48 4.48 -38.13
N GLU A 148 18.01 4.66 -36.91
CA GLU A 148 17.92 3.66 -35.84
C GLU A 148 16.48 3.50 -35.34
N LEU A 149 15.72 4.60 -35.23
CA LEU A 149 14.31 4.57 -34.86
C LEU A 149 13.48 3.75 -35.86
N ASP A 150 13.62 4.03 -37.16
CA ASP A 150 12.92 3.31 -38.22
C ASP A 150 13.25 1.82 -38.21
N ARG A 151 14.52 1.47 -38.04
CA ARG A 151 14.95 0.06 -37.88
C ARG A 151 14.34 -0.59 -36.65
N CYS A 152 14.31 0.10 -35.52
CA CYS A 152 13.73 -0.42 -34.29
C CYS A 152 12.22 -0.66 -34.42
N ILE A 153 11.49 0.27 -35.03
CA ILE A 153 10.06 0.14 -35.30
C ILE A 153 9.80 -1.06 -36.23
N GLN A 154 10.57 -1.22 -37.31
CA GLN A 154 10.44 -2.38 -38.21
C GLN A 154 10.73 -3.70 -37.50
N ARG A 155 11.74 -3.74 -36.62
CA ARG A 155 12.05 -4.89 -35.78
C ARG A 155 10.86 -5.23 -34.87
N LEU A 156 10.35 -4.26 -34.12
CA LEU A 156 9.22 -4.45 -33.21
C LEU A 156 7.94 -4.83 -33.95
N ASN A 157 7.68 -4.26 -35.14
CA ASN A 157 6.56 -4.67 -35.99
C ASN A 157 6.58 -6.17 -36.27
N LYS A 158 7.76 -6.71 -36.63
CA LYS A 158 7.91 -8.14 -36.88
C LYS A 158 7.74 -8.98 -35.61
N LEU A 159 8.31 -8.55 -34.48
CA LEU A 159 8.25 -9.28 -33.21
C LEU A 159 6.85 -9.25 -32.58
N MET A 160 6.12 -8.15 -32.74
CA MET A 160 4.82 -7.94 -32.11
C MET A 160 3.64 -8.40 -32.98
N ARG A 161 3.87 -8.84 -34.23
CA ARG A 161 2.76 -9.25 -35.12
C ARG A 161 1.87 -10.32 -34.50
N SER A 162 2.45 -11.36 -33.89
CA SER A 162 1.67 -12.44 -33.26
C SER A 162 0.80 -11.92 -32.11
N VAL A 163 1.33 -11.03 -31.26
CA VAL A 163 0.57 -10.45 -30.15
C VAL A 163 -0.49 -9.47 -30.63
N ARG A 164 -0.27 -8.75 -31.74
CA ARG A 164 -1.29 -7.90 -32.39
C ARG A 164 -2.46 -8.72 -32.93
N VAL A 165 -2.16 -9.84 -33.59
CA VAL A 165 -3.19 -10.78 -34.07
C VAL A 165 -3.98 -11.35 -32.89
N LEU A 166 -3.29 -11.78 -31.82
CA LEU A 166 -3.94 -12.29 -30.61
C LEU A 166 -4.84 -11.24 -29.95
N ARG A 167 -4.35 -10.00 -29.83
CA ARG A 167 -5.14 -8.87 -29.33
C ARG A 167 -6.39 -8.64 -30.17
N ALA A 168 -6.24 -8.61 -31.50
CA ALA A 168 -7.35 -8.39 -32.41
C ALA A 168 -8.43 -9.49 -32.29
N GLN A 169 -8.02 -10.74 -32.13
CA GLN A 169 -8.93 -11.85 -31.85
C GLN A 169 -9.66 -11.67 -30.52
N ALA A 170 -8.94 -11.32 -29.45
CA ALA A 170 -9.52 -11.08 -28.13
C ALA A 170 -10.54 -9.93 -28.14
N LEU A 171 -10.27 -8.87 -28.91
CA LEU A 171 -11.15 -7.71 -29.07
C LEU A 171 -12.27 -7.93 -30.10
N GLY A 172 -12.33 -9.08 -30.76
CA GLY A 172 -13.41 -9.44 -31.70
C GLY A 172 -13.33 -8.74 -33.06
N TYR A 173 -12.13 -8.35 -33.52
CA TYR A 173 -11.94 -7.83 -34.88
C TYR A 173 -12.21 -8.92 -35.92
N ALA A 174 -12.93 -8.56 -36.99
CA ALA A 174 -13.32 -9.51 -38.04
C ALA A 174 -12.11 -10.03 -38.84
N ASP A 175 -11.08 -9.22 -39.02
CA ASP A 175 -9.83 -9.57 -39.69
C ASP A 175 -8.63 -9.17 -38.80
N PRO A 176 -8.12 -10.12 -37.99
CA PRO A 176 -6.96 -9.90 -37.12
C PRO A 176 -5.66 -9.52 -37.85
N ASP A 177 -5.44 -10.03 -39.06
CA ASP A 177 -4.26 -9.70 -39.86
C ASP A 177 -4.36 -8.27 -40.38
N GLN A 178 -5.54 -7.84 -40.83
CA GLN A 178 -5.76 -6.45 -41.22
C GLN A 178 -5.54 -5.48 -40.05
N TYR A 179 -5.95 -5.85 -38.83
CA TYR A 179 -5.65 -5.06 -37.63
C TYR A 179 -4.14 -4.94 -37.40
N ALA A 180 -3.40 -6.05 -37.50
CA ALA A 180 -1.95 -6.05 -37.32
C ALA A 180 -1.25 -5.20 -38.40
N ASP A 181 -1.64 -5.37 -39.67
CA ASP A 181 -1.12 -4.58 -40.80
C ASP A 181 -1.37 -3.07 -40.60
N ALA A 182 -2.53 -2.68 -40.08
CA ALA A 182 -2.85 -1.29 -39.78
C ALA A 182 -1.93 -0.70 -38.70
N ARG A 183 -1.69 -1.44 -37.60
CA ARG A 183 -0.74 -1.03 -36.54
C ARG A 183 0.69 -0.96 -37.06
N GLU A 184 1.11 -1.89 -37.91
CA GLU A 184 2.44 -1.88 -38.53
C GLU A 184 2.64 -0.66 -39.43
N ALA A 185 1.60 -0.27 -40.20
CA ALA A 185 1.62 0.87 -41.11
C ALA A 185 1.65 2.25 -40.41
N GLU A 186 1.17 2.33 -39.15
CA GLU A 186 1.22 3.55 -38.35
C GLU A 186 2.65 3.96 -37.95
N GLY A 187 3.60 3.01 -37.97
CA GLY A 187 5.01 3.29 -37.67
C GLY A 187 5.20 3.93 -36.29
N ARG A 188 5.83 5.12 -36.26
CA ARG A 188 6.10 5.89 -35.03
C ARG A 188 4.83 6.28 -34.27
N ASP A 189 3.73 6.47 -34.99
CA ASP A 189 2.46 6.92 -34.42
C ASP A 189 1.57 5.76 -33.97
N SER A 190 2.06 4.52 -34.02
CA SER A 190 1.30 3.36 -33.56
C SER A 190 0.96 3.48 -32.08
N SER A 191 -0.32 3.29 -31.75
CA SER A 191 -0.80 3.37 -30.37
C SER A 191 -0.29 2.24 -29.46
N ASP A 192 0.32 1.20 -30.04
CA ASP A 192 0.86 0.04 -29.33
C ASP A 192 2.38 0.09 -29.13
N LEU A 193 3.03 1.19 -29.54
CA LEU A 193 4.44 1.49 -29.29
C LEU A 193 4.57 2.77 -28.49
N VAL A 194 5.48 2.81 -27.53
CA VAL A 194 5.94 4.02 -26.86
C VAL A 194 7.28 4.42 -27.47
N VAL A 195 7.32 5.63 -28.02
CA VAL A 195 8.54 6.30 -28.48
C VAL A 195 8.75 7.51 -27.58
N GLN A 196 9.75 7.43 -26.70
CA GLN A 196 9.99 8.42 -25.66
C GLN A 196 11.46 8.84 -25.63
N GLU A 197 11.78 10.00 -25.08
CA GLU A 197 13.15 10.41 -24.82
C GLU A 197 13.81 9.46 -23.82
N PHE A 198 15.04 9.05 -24.11
CA PHE A 198 15.83 8.29 -23.16
C PHE A 198 16.48 9.26 -22.16
N ILE A 199 16.10 9.12 -20.89
CA ILE A 199 16.63 9.93 -19.80
C ILE A 199 17.94 9.32 -19.33
N ASP A 200 19.06 9.85 -19.82
CA ASP A 200 20.38 9.40 -19.39
C ASP A 200 20.65 9.76 -17.93
N GLY A 201 20.84 8.73 -17.11
CA GLY A 201 20.97 8.82 -15.66
C GLY A 201 20.61 7.52 -14.94
N GLU A 202 20.52 7.58 -13.61
CA GLU A 202 20.22 6.42 -12.77
C GLU A 202 18.73 6.12 -12.72
N GLU A 203 18.41 4.84 -12.56
CA GLU A 203 17.04 4.31 -12.49
C GLU A 203 16.69 3.95 -11.05
N TYR A 204 15.50 4.35 -10.65
CA TYR A 204 14.96 4.19 -9.31
C TYR A 204 13.54 3.66 -9.37
N SER A 205 13.14 2.92 -8.35
CA SER A 205 11.77 2.48 -8.11
C SER A 205 11.32 2.93 -6.72
N VAL A 206 10.04 3.26 -6.58
CA VAL A 206 9.40 3.54 -5.30
C VAL A 206 8.02 2.90 -5.29
N VAL A 207 7.85 1.90 -4.42
CA VAL A 207 6.53 1.35 -4.10
C VAL A 207 5.73 2.35 -3.28
N VAL A 208 4.47 2.56 -3.65
CA VAL A 208 3.51 3.39 -2.93
C VAL A 208 2.34 2.52 -2.50
N ILE A 209 2.14 2.39 -1.18
CA ILE A 209 1.00 1.68 -0.61
C ILE A 209 -0.18 2.65 -0.46
N ALA A 210 -1.34 2.29 -1.03
CA ALA A 210 -2.57 3.03 -0.83
C ALA A 210 -2.95 3.00 0.66
N MET A 211 -3.27 4.14 1.24
CA MET A 211 -3.57 4.22 2.67
C MET A 211 -4.48 5.42 3.01
N GLY A 212 -5.78 5.25 2.82
CA GLY A 212 -6.74 6.36 2.90
C GLY A 212 -6.36 7.51 1.96
N LYS A 213 -6.47 8.76 2.45
CA LYS A 213 -6.13 9.98 1.70
C LYS A 213 -4.63 10.33 1.69
N ASN A 214 -3.80 9.58 2.41
CA ASN A 214 -2.38 9.88 2.54
C ASN A 214 -1.58 8.58 2.30
N PRO A 215 -1.26 8.26 1.02
CA PRO A 215 -0.55 7.04 0.68
C PRO A 215 0.83 6.99 1.33
N PHE A 216 1.41 5.79 1.40
CA PHE A 216 2.69 5.55 2.06
C PHE A 216 3.75 5.19 1.00
N PRO A 217 4.62 6.13 0.57
CA PRO A 217 5.76 5.80 -0.25
C PRO A 217 6.81 5.06 0.59
N LEU A 218 7.31 3.94 0.08
CA LEU A 218 8.32 3.13 0.74
C LEU A 218 9.72 3.67 0.47
N ILE A 219 10.71 2.93 0.98
CA ILE A 219 12.13 3.26 0.83
C ILE A 219 12.47 3.22 -0.66
N PRO A 220 12.96 4.32 -1.26
CA PRO A 220 13.37 4.31 -2.65
C PRO A 220 14.46 3.28 -2.94
N GLN A 221 14.34 2.62 -4.08
CA GLN A 221 15.25 1.59 -4.56
C GLN A 221 16.04 2.09 -5.76
N ARG A 222 17.34 1.81 -5.81
CA ARG A 222 18.20 2.07 -6.97
C ARG A 222 18.44 0.78 -7.74
N ALA A 223 18.27 0.84 -9.06
CA ALA A 223 18.58 -0.29 -9.94
C ALA A 223 20.09 -0.58 -9.95
N LYS A 224 20.44 -1.86 -9.75
CA LYS A 224 21.78 -2.43 -9.90
C LYS A 224 21.87 -3.15 -11.23
N TYR A 225 22.95 -2.87 -11.93
CA TYR A 225 23.27 -3.51 -13.19
C TYR A 225 24.48 -4.42 -13.00
N LYS A 226 24.42 -5.63 -13.55
CA LYS A 226 25.64 -6.37 -13.90
C LYS A 226 26.55 -5.42 -14.68
N LYS A 227 27.84 -5.42 -14.34
CA LYS A 227 28.83 -4.46 -14.85
C LYS A 227 28.96 -4.58 -16.37
N LEU A 228 28.13 -3.84 -17.10
CA LEU A 228 28.19 -3.69 -18.56
C LEU A 228 29.08 -2.49 -18.86
N SER A 229 30.02 -2.67 -19.79
CA SER A 229 30.83 -1.58 -20.33
C SER A 229 29.98 -0.76 -21.30
N GLY A 230 29.46 0.40 -20.90
CA GLY A 230 28.80 1.33 -21.84
C GLY A 230 27.91 2.41 -21.21
N GLU A 231 27.72 3.51 -21.95
CA GLU A 231 26.64 4.50 -21.76
C GLU A 231 25.28 3.87 -22.16
N GLY A 232 24.15 4.41 -21.69
CA GLY A 232 22.80 3.92 -22.07
C GLY A 232 22.31 2.67 -21.32
N ARG A 233 22.52 2.61 -20.00
CA ARG A 233 22.09 1.46 -19.16
C ARG A 233 20.58 1.50 -18.87
N PHE A 234 19.88 0.40 -19.13
CA PHE A 234 18.48 0.15 -18.77
C PHE A 234 18.25 -1.35 -18.54
N LEU A 235 17.19 -1.70 -17.80
CA LEU A 235 16.88 -3.09 -17.45
C LEU A 235 16.13 -3.82 -18.58
N THR A 236 16.84 -4.66 -19.33
CA THR A 236 16.25 -5.69 -20.20
C THR A 236 15.68 -6.85 -19.37
N LEU A 237 14.83 -7.70 -19.98
CA LEU A 237 14.26 -8.88 -19.32
C LEU A 237 15.35 -9.78 -18.71
N ASP A 238 16.41 -10.07 -19.48
CA ASP A 238 17.52 -10.91 -19.03
C ASP A 238 18.29 -10.29 -17.85
N LEU A 239 18.46 -8.97 -17.85
CA LEU A 239 19.12 -8.27 -16.75
C LEU A 239 18.25 -8.23 -15.49
N LYS A 240 16.92 -8.15 -15.60
CA LYS A 240 16.03 -8.16 -14.43
C LYS A 240 16.18 -9.44 -13.60
N PHE A 241 16.52 -10.55 -14.25
CA PHE A 241 16.63 -11.86 -13.62
C PHE A 241 18.08 -12.36 -13.46
N ASP A 242 19.08 -11.57 -13.85
CA ASP A 242 20.50 -11.88 -13.63
C ASP A 242 20.88 -11.67 -12.15
N GLU A 243 21.58 -12.63 -11.54
CA GLU A 243 21.95 -12.61 -10.12
C GLU A 243 22.82 -11.40 -9.70
N ALA A 244 23.55 -10.78 -10.63
CA ALA A 244 24.39 -9.62 -10.37
C ALA A 244 23.66 -8.28 -10.59
N SER A 245 22.40 -8.33 -11.01
CA SER A 245 21.49 -7.20 -11.16
C SER A 245 20.37 -7.28 -10.11
N GLY A 246 19.61 -6.20 -9.97
CA GLY A 246 18.48 -6.15 -9.04
C GLY A 246 18.27 -4.74 -8.51
N TYR A 247 17.83 -4.64 -7.26
CA TYR A 247 17.58 -3.36 -6.62
C TYR A 247 18.29 -3.27 -5.28
N GLU A 248 18.69 -2.07 -4.89
CA GLU A 248 19.15 -1.79 -3.54
C GLU A 248 18.37 -0.65 -2.90
N LEU A 249 18.06 -0.81 -1.63
CA LEU A 249 17.44 0.25 -0.84
C LEU A 249 18.44 1.39 -0.68
N LEU A 250 17.98 2.61 -0.96
CA LEU A 250 18.70 3.81 -0.59
C LEU A 250 18.78 3.92 0.95
N ASN A 251 19.67 4.79 1.42
CA ASN A 251 19.74 5.21 2.82
C ASN A 251 19.44 6.70 2.87
N GLU A 252 18.41 7.08 3.61
CA GLU A 252 17.95 8.47 3.75
C GLU A 252 19.10 9.42 4.17
N ASN A 253 20.04 8.94 4.99
CA ASN A 253 21.16 9.76 5.48
C ASN A 253 22.21 10.07 4.41
N ASP A 254 22.28 9.28 3.34
CA ASP A 254 23.29 9.45 2.29
C ASP A 254 22.90 10.63 1.36
N ASP A 255 21.62 10.73 1.00
CA ASP A 255 21.05 11.88 0.28
C ASP A 255 19.56 12.06 0.62
N PRO A 256 19.24 12.84 1.68
CA PRO A 256 17.85 13.02 2.11
C PRO A 256 17.02 13.82 1.10
N ARG A 257 17.65 14.67 0.28
CA ARG A 257 16.94 15.45 -0.74
C ARG A 257 16.50 14.56 -1.90
N LEU A 258 17.40 13.69 -2.37
CA LEU A 258 17.04 12.70 -3.39
C LEU A 258 15.95 11.76 -2.86
N TRP A 259 16.08 11.29 -1.62
CA TRP A 259 15.08 10.45 -0.98
C TRP A 259 13.68 11.08 -0.99
N GLU A 260 13.55 12.29 -0.46
CA GLU A 260 12.28 13.02 -0.40
C GLU A 260 11.73 13.29 -1.81
N HIS A 261 12.61 13.65 -2.75
CA HIS A 261 12.23 13.94 -4.14
C HIS A 261 11.67 12.70 -4.87
N LEU A 262 12.30 11.53 -4.69
CA LEU A 262 11.81 10.26 -5.25
C LEU A 262 10.44 9.88 -4.66
N GLN A 263 10.29 9.97 -3.33
CA GLN A 263 9.01 9.66 -2.68
C GLN A 263 7.89 10.62 -3.10
N ALA A 264 8.16 11.92 -3.19
CA ALA A 264 7.19 12.90 -3.65
C ALA A 264 6.76 12.65 -5.10
N THR A 265 7.73 12.39 -5.99
CA THR A 265 7.46 12.07 -7.41
C THR A 265 6.61 10.79 -7.54
N ALA A 266 6.86 9.78 -6.70
CA ALA A 266 6.07 8.56 -6.69
C ALA A 266 4.61 8.78 -6.24
N ILE A 267 4.38 9.63 -5.23
CA ILE A 267 3.02 10.01 -4.81
C ILE A 267 2.27 10.76 -5.92
N GLU A 268 2.96 11.65 -6.66
CA GLU A 268 2.37 12.34 -7.81
C GLU A 268 1.96 11.34 -8.90
N ALA A 269 2.83 10.39 -9.23
CA ALA A 269 2.54 9.34 -10.20
C ALA A 269 1.36 8.44 -9.77
N PHE A 270 1.37 7.97 -8.52
CA PHE A 270 0.29 7.21 -7.90
C PHE A 270 -1.07 7.91 -8.04
N THR A 271 -1.09 9.22 -7.74
CA THR A 271 -2.32 10.03 -7.77
C THR A 271 -2.79 10.26 -9.20
N THR A 272 -1.86 10.61 -10.10
CA THR A 272 -2.10 10.88 -11.52
C THR A 272 -2.65 9.66 -12.23
N ASN A 273 -2.07 8.48 -11.96
CA ASN A 273 -2.52 7.22 -12.53
C ASN A 273 -3.72 6.60 -11.78
N LYS A 274 -4.19 7.24 -10.70
CA LYS A 274 -5.34 6.84 -9.87
C LYS A 274 -5.21 5.47 -9.21
N MET A 275 -4.00 5.11 -8.81
CA MET A 275 -3.70 3.79 -8.21
C MET A 275 -4.32 3.57 -6.81
N TYR A 276 -5.05 4.56 -6.28
CA TYR A 276 -5.86 4.38 -5.08
C TYR A 276 -7.10 3.49 -5.30
N THR A 277 -7.52 3.29 -6.55
CA THR A 277 -8.74 2.52 -6.89
C THR A 277 -8.62 1.02 -6.68
N ASN A 278 -7.39 0.47 -6.69
CA ASN A 278 -7.13 -0.95 -6.46
C ASN A 278 -7.02 -1.34 -4.97
N TYR A 279 -7.11 -0.36 -4.06
CA TYR A 279 -6.95 -0.53 -2.60
C TYR A 279 -5.59 -1.07 -2.15
N MET A 280 -4.62 -1.23 -3.05
CA MET A 280 -3.28 -1.75 -2.78
C MET A 280 -2.21 -0.68 -2.92
N GLY A 281 -2.07 -0.07 -4.08
CA GLY A 281 -0.90 0.76 -4.39
C GLY A 281 -0.41 0.61 -5.83
N CYS A 282 0.83 1.02 -6.05
CA CYS A 282 1.59 0.77 -7.27
C CYS A 282 3.10 0.77 -6.99
N ASP A 283 3.88 0.24 -7.93
CA ASP A 283 5.31 0.53 -8.07
C ASP A 283 5.50 1.63 -9.13
N VAL A 284 6.48 2.51 -8.91
CA VAL A 284 6.74 3.66 -9.79
C VAL A 284 8.21 3.66 -10.18
N ASP A 285 8.47 3.37 -11.44
CA ASP A 285 9.81 3.45 -12.03
C ASP A 285 10.09 4.86 -12.55
N MET A 286 11.28 5.38 -12.24
CA MET A 286 11.72 6.69 -12.67
C MET A 286 13.21 6.73 -12.97
N ARG A 287 13.60 7.69 -13.82
CA ARG A 287 15.02 8.00 -14.09
C ARG A 287 15.35 9.42 -13.66
N ILE A 288 16.48 9.60 -12.99
CA ILE A 288 17.00 10.92 -12.65
C ILE A 288 17.88 11.41 -13.79
N GLY A 289 17.43 12.45 -14.50
CA GLY A 289 18.21 13.05 -15.59
C GLY A 289 19.45 13.79 -15.09
N ARG A 290 20.36 14.12 -16.00
CA ARG A 290 21.55 14.96 -15.72
C ARG A 290 21.21 16.35 -15.16
N ASP A 291 19.98 16.80 -15.34
CA ASP A 291 19.43 18.04 -14.79
C ASP A 291 18.94 17.90 -13.33
N GLY A 292 19.06 16.71 -12.74
CA GLY A 292 18.62 16.39 -11.38
C GLY A 292 17.11 16.18 -11.23
N ARG A 293 16.34 16.20 -12.32
CA ARG A 293 14.89 15.98 -12.28
C ARG A 293 14.55 14.50 -12.40
N ALA A 294 13.46 14.09 -11.74
CA ALA A 294 12.92 12.73 -11.83
C ALA A 294 11.88 12.66 -12.95
N TYR A 295 12.05 11.69 -13.86
CA TYR A 295 11.13 11.43 -14.96
C TYR A 295 10.51 10.04 -14.76
N VAL A 296 9.19 9.98 -14.61
CA VAL A 296 8.47 8.73 -14.43
C VAL A 296 8.36 8.02 -15.77
N ILE A 297 8.85 6.77 -15.81
CA ILE A 297 8.92 5.95 -17.03
C ILE A 297 7.92 4.79 -17.03
N GLU A 298 7.40 4.41 -15.87
CA GLU A 298 6.41 3.34 -15.69
C GLU A 298 5.67 3.50 -14.35
N VAL A 299 4.42 3.03 -14.31
CA VAL A 299 3.62 2.86 -13.09
C VAL A 299 2.95 1.50 -13.16
N ASP A 300 3.32 0.59 -12.27
CA ASP A 300 2.84 -0.79 -12.24
C ASP A 300 1.82 -0.99 -11.09
N PRO A 301 0.61 -1.50 -11.36
CA PRO A 301 -0.48 -1.56 -10.37
C PRO A 301 -0.29 -2.64 -9.27
N LEU A 302 0.81 -3.39 -9.26
CA LEU A 302 1.12 -4.36 -8.21
C LEU A 302 2.28 -3.84 -7.35
N PRO A 303 1.99 -3.26 -6.17
CA PRO A 303 3.02 -2.72 -5.29
C PRO A 303 3.86 -3.78 -4.58
N VAL A 304 3.35 -5.01 -4.40
CA VAL A 304 4.00 -6.04 -3.57
C VAL A 304 3.78 -7.41 -4.17
N PHE A 305 4.87 -8.16 -4.36
CA PHE A 305 4.84 -9.48 -4.97
C PHE A 305 4.75 -10.62 -3.96
N PHE A 306 5.17 -10.42 -2.71
CA PHE A 306 5.24 -11.47 -1.69
C PHE A 306 6.13 -12.64 -2.12
N TYR A 307 7.32 -12.31 -2.60
CA TYR A 307 8.34 -13.30 -2.92
C TYR A 307 8.96 -13.89 -1.64
N PRO A 308 9.46 -15.14 -1.68
CA PRO A 308 10.03 -15.79 -0.50
C PRO A 308 11.16 -14.98 0.14
N ILE A 309 11.20 -14.98 1.48
CA ILE A 309 12.27 -14.32 2.25
C ILE A 309 13.63 -14.93 1.87
N GLY A 310 14.60 -14.06 1.58
CA GLY A 310 15.95 -14.41 1.14
C GLY A 310 16.07 -14.70 -0.36
N SER A 311 14.98 -14.62 -1.13
CA SER A 311 15.06 -14.68 -2.59
C SER A 311 15.61 -13.36 -3.17
N GLN A 312 16.16 -13.42 -4.39
CA GLN A 312 16.69 -12.24 -5.07
C GLN A 312 15.64 -11.14 -5.27
N LEU A 313 14.37 -11.54 -5.46
CA LEU A 313 13.25 -10.66 -5.73
C LEU A 313 12.44 -10.32 -4.47
N GLU A 314 12.94 -10.64 -3.25
CA GLU A 314 12.24 -10.30 -2.02
C GLU A 314 11.88 -8.80 -1.96
N ASP A 315 10.64 -8.49 -1.54
CA ASP A 315 10.15 -7.12 -1.31
C ASP A 315 10.82 -6.51 -0.05
N THR A 316 12.13 -6.26 -0.12
CA THR A 316 12.94 -5.82 1.02
C THR A 316 12.57 -4.42 1.52
N ASP A 317 12.03 -3.58 0.64
CA ASP A 317 11.42 -2.29 0.92
C ASP A 317 10.18 -2.44 1.82
N ILE A 318 9.36 -3.48 1.62
CA ILE A 318 8.24 -3.82 2.52
C ILE A 318 8.73 -4.30 3.86
N GLN A 319 9.75 -5.17 3.86
CA GLN A 319 10.32 -5.72 5.08
C GLN A 319 10.88 -4.63 6.01
N ARG A 320 11.48 -3.58 5.42
CA ARG A 320 12.21 -2.53 6.16
C ARG A 320 11.50 -1.19 6.25
N GLY A 321 10.63 -0.89 5.28
CA GLY A 321 10.02 0.42 5.09
C GLY A 321 8.60 0.55 5.63
N PHE A 322 7.77 -0.49 5.51
CA PHE A 322 6.37 -0.41 5.95
C PHE A 322 6.22 -0.79 7.44
N PRO A 323 5.61 0.05 8.30
CA PRO A 323 5.35 -0.30 9.69
C PRO A 323 4.48 -1.57 9.76
N GLY A 324 4.93 -2.58 10.50
CA GLY A 324 4.26 -3.87 10.59
C GLY A 324 4.57 -4.84 9.44
N SER A 325 5.36 -4.42 8.44
CA SER A 325 5.83 -5.23 7.31
C SER A 325 4.69 -5.92 6.53
N TYR A 326 4.96 -7.06 5.88
CA TYR A 326 4.02 -7.79 5.03
C TYR A 326 2.64 -8.04 5.66
N ARG A 327 2.61 -8.30 6.98
CA ARG A 327 1.36 -8.48 7.72
C ARG A 327 0.47 -7.24 7.65
N ALA A 328 1.05 -6.09 7.98
CA ALA A 328 0.33 -4.84 7.99
C ALA A 328 -0.05 -4.35 6.58
N VAL A 329 0.73 -4.72 5.56
CA VAL A 329 0.39 -4.45 4.15
C VAL A 329 -0.91 -5.15 3.76
N VAL A 330 -1.03 -6.47 3.97
CA VAL A 330 -2.25 -7.23 3.67
C VAL A 330 -3.44 -6.66 4.45
N ASN A 331 -3.24 -6.37 5.72
CA ASN A 331 -4.26 -5.79 6.60
C ASN A 331 -4.68 -4.38 6.16
N THR A 332 -3.76 -3.60 5.60
CA THR A 332 -4.03 -2.29 5.01
C THR A 332 -4.91 -2.41 3.77
N TYR A 333 -4.64 -3.39 2.88
CA TYR A 333 -5.46 -3.63 1.69
C TYR A 333 -6.91 -3.95 2.06
N ILE A 334 -7.09 -4.82 3.05
CA ILE A 334 -8.41 -5.19 3.57
C ILE A 334 -9.11 -3.95 4.17
N THR A 335 -8.39 -3.18 4.99
CA THR A 335 -8.94 -1.99 5.64
C THR A 335 -9.34 -0.92 4.62
N ASN A 336 -8.53 -0.66 3.59
CA ASN A 336 -8.84 0.27 2.51
C ASN A 336 -10.17 -0.07 1.83
N TYR A 337 -10.40 -1.34 1.49
CA TYR A 337 -11.68 -1.77 0.91
C TYR A 337 -12.85 -1.43 1.83
N PHE A 338 -12.76 -1.77 3.12
CA PHE A 338 -13.86 -1.55 4.07
C PHE A 338 -14.06 -0.08 4.46
N LEU A 339 -13.05 0.78 4.30
CA LEU A 339 -13.19 2.23 4.43
C LEU A 339 -14.08 2.81 3.32
N GLU A 340 -13.93 2.33 2.09
CA GLU A 340 -14.76 2.74 0.93
C GLU A 340 -16.11 2.00 0.87
N HIS A 341 -16.25 0.89 1.61
CA HIS A 341 -17.48 0.09 1.69
C HIS A 341 -18.00 -0.05 3.13
N PRO A 342 -18.30 1.06 3.84
CA PRO A 342 -18.65 1.02 5.26
C PRO A 342 -19.94 0.22 5.53
N GLY A 343 -20.85 0.14 4.57
CA GLY A 343 -22.08 -0.65 4.67
C GLY A 343 -21.85 -2.16 4.86
N LYS A 344 -20.67 -2.70 4.51
CA LYS A 344 -20.32 -4.11 4.71
C LYS A 344 -19.99 -4.46 6.18
N ARG A 345 -19.71 -3.45 7.01
CA ARG A 345 -19.40 -3.61 8.45
C ARG A 345 -20.20 -2.67 9.36
N GLY A 346 -21.13 -1.88 8.80
CA GLY A 346 -21.77 -0.74 9.48
C GLY A 346 -22.50 -1.09 10.79
N ASP A 347 -23.27 -2.18 10.79
CA ASP A 347 -24.07 -2.59 11.95
C ASP A 347 -23.22 -2.88 13.19
N HIS A 348 -22.05 -3.50 12.99
CA HIS A 348 -21.11 -3.79 14.07
C HIS A 348 -20.63 -2.51 14.76
N PHE A 349 -20.30 -1.46 14.00
CA PHE A 349 -19.81 -0.21 14.58
C PHE A 349 -20.89 0.59 15.30
N ILE A 350 -22.13 0.52 14.85
CA ILE A 350 -23.27 1.11 15.57
C ILE A 350 -23.41 0.43 16.94
N GLN A 351 -23.26 -0.89 17.00
CA GLN A 351 -23.31 -1.64 18.27
C GLN A 351 -22.16 -1.25 19.20
N VAL A 352 -20.92 -1.17 18.70
CA VAL A 352 -19.75 -0.70 19.47
C VAL A 352 -19.96 0.72 20.00
N ALA A 353 -20.44 1.64 19.18
CA ALA A 353 -20.70 3.03 19.59
C ALA A 353 -21.74 3.10 20.71
N ASN A 354 -22.85 2.37 20.57
CA ASN A 354 -23.92 2.31 21.57
C ASN A 354 -23.44 1.69 22.89
N PHE A 355 -22.61 0.65 22.81
CA PHE A 355 -21.98 0.05 23.99
C PHE A 355 -21.16 1.09 24.77
N TYR A 356 -20.29 1.85 24.09
CA TYR A 356 -19.50 2.89 24.76
C TYR A 356 -20.33 4.08 25.27
N ASP A 357 -21.39 4.45 24.55
CA ASP A 357 -22.35 5.42 25.04
C ASP A 357 -23.08 4.93 26.30
N SER A 358 -23.26 3.63 26.50
CA SER A 358 -23.83 3.10 27.74
C SER A 358 -22.85 3.22 28.93
N LEU A 359 -21.55 3.11 28.66
CA LEU A 359 -20.49 3.15 29.66
C LEU A 359 -19.95 4.56 29.96
N ALA A 360 -20.16 5.54 29.08
CA ALA A 360 -19.59 6.88 29.21
C ALA A 360 -19.84 7.53 30.59
N GLN A 361 -21.00 7.30 31.21
CA GLN A 361 -21.33 7.82 32.55
C GLN A 361 -20.66 7.04 33.69
N SER A 362 -20.42 5.73 33.55
CA SER A 362 -19.75 4.94 34.60
C SER A 362 -18.26 5.27 34.71
N TYR A 363 -17.67 5.78 33.62
CA TYR A 363 -16.30 6.31 33.57
C TYR A 363 -16.20 7.82 33.84
N ALA A 364 -17.31 8.57 33.76
CA ALA A 364 -17.33 10.01 34.02
C ALA A 364 -16.86 10.30 35.46
N GLY A 365 -15.75 11.04 35.61
CA GLY A 365 -15.17 11.38 36.91
C GLY A 365 -14.33 10.28 37.56
N ARG A 366 -14.26 9.07 36.97
CA ARG A 366 -13.23 8.08 37.32
C ARG A 366 -11.93 8.44 36.59
N VAL A 367 -11.25 9.49 37.04
CA VAL A 367 -9.80 9.57 36.83
C VAL A 367 -9.22 8.47 37.69
N SER A 368 -9.13 7.24 37.17
CA SER A 368 -8.47 6.17 37.92
C SER A 368 -7.06 6.67 38.22
N LYS A 369 -6.72 6.79 39.50
CA LYS A 369 -5.36 7.17 39.94
C LYS A 369 -4.31 6.10 39.57
N THR A 370 -4.70 5.02 38.87
CA THR A 370 -3.82 3.92 38.47
C THR A 370 -3.38 4.03 37.00
N ASP A 371 -2.18 3.51 36.73
CA ASP A 371 -1.42 3.25 35.48
C ASP A 371 -1.50 4.24 34.30
N THR A 372 -2.67 4.71 33.87
CA THR A 372 -2.76 5.71 32.78
C THR A 372 -2.02 7.00 33.15
N ALA A 373 -2.09 7.39 34.42
CA ALA A 373 -1.36 8.50 35.00
C ALA A 373 0.15 8.34 34.86
N SER A 374 0.72 7.21 35.29
CA SER A 374 2.19 7.03 35.29
C SER A 374 2.77 7.20 33.89
N HIS A 375 2.13 6.66 32.85
CA HIS A 375 2.63 6.74 31.47
C HIS A 375 2.58 8.15 30.88
N VAL A 376 1.46 8.86 31.09
CA VAL A 376 1.29 10.25 30.63
C VAL A 376 2.12 11.22 31.47
N MET A 377 2.45 10.89 32.72
CA MET A 377 3.19 11.77 33.65
C MET A 377 4.71 11.57 33.65
N THR A 378 5.23 10.51 33.04
CA THR A 378 6.68 10.20 33.06
C THR A 378 7.57 11.28 32.45
N ARG A 379 7.03 12.19 31.62
CA ARG A 379 7.80 13.17 30.85
C ARG A 379 6.97 14.42 30.56
N SER A 380 7.67 15.49 30.17
CA SER A 380 7.06 16.67 29.58
C SER A 380 6.82 16.49 28.07
N TYR A 381 5.67 16.94 27.60
CA TYR A 381 5.25 16.92 26.20
C TYR A 381 5.08 18.33 25.68
N GLN A 382 5.43 18.56 24.41
CA GLN A 382 5.37 19.90 23.80
C GLN A 382 4.85 19.80 22.36
N GLY A 383 4.11 20.81 21.92
CA GLY A 383 3.58 20.87 20.56
C GLY A 383 2.17 20.30 20.47
N THR A 384 1.92 19.46 19.46
CA THR A 384 0.57 18.99 19.09
C THR A 384 0.33 17.54 19.48
N ALA A 385 -0.89 17.21 19.91
CA ALA A 385 -1.25 15.87 20.35
C ALA A 385 -2.57 15.37 19.75
N LEU A 386 -2.63 14.07 19.51
CA LEU A 386 -3.83 13.33 19.12
C LEU A 386 -4.13 12.27 20.18
N ASP A 387 -5.37 12.20 20.62
CA ASP A 387 -5.87 11.22 21.59
C ASP A 387 -6.97 10.37 20.93
N LEU A 388 -6.61 9.13 20.57
CA LEU A 388 -7.45 8.20 19.84
C LEU A 388 -8.24 7.32 20.82
N GLY A 389 -9.57 7.37 20.71
CA GLY A 389 -10.46 6.80 21.72
C GLY A 389 -10.32 7.55 23.04
N CYS A 390 -10.47 8.88 22.98
CA CYS A 390 -10.19 9.76 24.13
C CYS A 390 -11.11 9.52 25.34
N GLY A 391 -12.23 8.82 25.13
CA GLY A 391 -13.22 8.52 26.15
C GLY A 391 -13.70 9.80 26.84
N PRO A 392 -13.91 9.79 28.17
CA PRO A 392 -14.32 10.97 28.93
C PRO A 392 -13.18 11.97 29.21
N GLY A 393 -11.99 11.77 28.61
CA GLY A 393 -10.93 12.77 28.59
C GLY A 393 -9.73 12.54 29.53
N THR A 394 -9.47 11.29 29.92
CA THR A 394 -8.43 10.98 30.92
C THR A 394 -7.04 11.47 30.51
N VAL A 395 -6.63 11.24 29.26
CA VAL A 395 -5.32 11.70 28.75
C VAL A 395 -5.26 13.23 28.72
N GLY A 396 -6.32 13.89 28.23
CA GLY A 396 -6.41 15.35 28.21
C GLY A 396 -6.30 15.98 29.59
N TYR A 397 -6.94 15.39 30.59
CA TYR A 397 -6.82 15.80 31.99
C TYR A 397 -5.37 15.74 32.47
N TYR A 398 -4.69 14.60 32.30
CA TYR A 398 -3.30 14.44 32.76
C TYR A 398 -2.33 15.35 32.01
N LEU A 399 -2.47 15.50 30.69
CA LEU A 399 -1.58 16.38 29.94
C LEU A 399 -1.72 17.83 30.38
N LYS A 400 -2.93 18.32 30.66
CA LYS A 400 -3.16 19.69 31.16
C LYS A 400 -2.78 19.89 32.62
N SER A 401 -2.89 18.86 33.46
CA SER A 401 -2.58 18.98 34.89
C SER A 401 -1.08 19.03 35.18
N HIS A 402 -0.23 18.66 34.22
CA HIS A 402 1.23 18.65 34.35
C HIS A 402 1.83 19.97 33.92
N ALA A 403 2.32 20.76 34.87
CA ALA A 403 2.82 22.11 34.63
C ALA A 403 3.98 22.20 33.61
N GLU A 404 4.72 21.12 33.41
CA GLU A 404 5.82 21.06 32.43
C GLU A 404 5.35 20.81 31.00
N ASN A 405 4.12 20.35 30.80
CA ASN A 405 3.57 20.12 29.47
C ASN A 405 3.20 21.44 28.80
N LYS A 406 3.58 21.57 27.53
CA LYS A 406 3.26 22.71 26.67
C LYS A 406 2.61 22.22 25.38
N ILE A 407 1.48 21.52 25.55
CA ILE A 407 0.65 21.11 24.42
C ILE A 407 -0.15 22.32 23.93
N THR A 408 0.08 22.70 22.67
CA THR A 408 -0.56 23.84 22.01
C THR A 408 -1.88 23.46 21.34
N GLU A 409 -2.00 22.22 20.89
CA GLU A 409 -3.21 21.67 20.25
C GLU A 409 -3.40 20.23 20.70
N MET A 410 -4.64 19.86 21.04
CA MET A 410 -5.00 18.52 21.44
C MET A 410 -6.34 18.12 20.82
N VAL A 411 -6.30 17.19 19.88
CA VAL A 411 -7.49 16.65 19.22
C VAL A 411 -7.90 15.35 19.88
N GLY A 412 -9.14 15.27 20.36
CA GLY A 412 -9.74 14.05 20.91
C GLY A 412 -10.66 13.40 19.89
N VAL A 413 -10.45 12.12 19.60
CA VAL A 413 -11.25 11.36 18.64
C VAL A 413 -11.95 10.23 19.37
N ASP A 414 -13.26 10.11 19.22
CA ASP A 414 -14.00 9.00 19.82
C ASP A 414 -15.23 8.62 19.00
N ILE A 415 -15.62 7.35 19.07
CA ILE A 415 -16.84 6.82 18.47
C ILE A 415 -18.07 7.08 19.36
N SER A 416 -17.87 7.30 20.67
CA SER A 416 -18.93 7.62 21.62
C SER A 416 -19.21 9.12 21.67
N LYS A 417 -20.41 9.49 21.22
CA LYS A 417 -20.90 10.86 21.30
C LYS A 417 -21.03 11.33 22.76
N LYS A 418 -21.42 10.44 23.69
CA LYS A 418 -21.55 10.81 25.11
C LYS A 418 -20.20 11.09 25.77
N SER A 419 -19.17 10.30 25.47
CA SER A 419 -17.79 10.55 25.92
C SER A 419 -17.30 11.93 25.46
N LEU A 420 -17.49 12.26 24.19
CA LEU A 420 -17.12 13.58 23.65
C LEU A 420 -17.90 14.72 24.31
N ASN A 421 -19.19 14.53 24.61
CA ASN A 421 -19.97 15.52 25.35
C ASN A 421 -19.35 15.79 26.73
N ILE A 422 -18.86 14.77 27.45
CA ILE A 422 -18.17 14.95 28.74
C ILE A 422 -16.89 15.77 28.57
N CYS A 423 -16.06 15.46 27.57
CA CYS A 423 -14.83 16.20 27.26
C CYS A 423 -15.09 17.68 26.98
N HIS A 424 -16.16 17.98 26.23
CA HIS A 424 -16.54 19.34 25.87
C HIS A 424 -16.83 20.21 27.10
N HIS A 425 -17.53 19.66 28.11
CA HIS A 425 -17.84 20.40 29.34
C HIS A 425 -16.60 20.74 30.17
N ASN A 426 -15.55 19.91 30.10
CA ASN A 426 -14.32 20.10 30.86
C ASN A 426 -13.25 20.90 30.11
N ASN A 427 -13.53 21.33 28.87
CA ASN A 427 -12.62 22.07 28.00
C ASN A 427 -11.21 21.43 27.93
N LEU A 428 -11.14 20.09 27.80
CA LEU A 428 -9.88 19.34 27.86
C LEU A 428 -9.13 19.29 26.52
N TYR A 429 -9.84 19.46 25.42
CA TYR A 429 -9.33 19.33 24.05
C TYR A 429 -9.55 20.62 23.27
N THR A 430 -8.68 20.92 22.32
CA THR A 430 -8.88 22.04 21.39
C THR A 430 -9.90 21.69 20.31
N GLU A 431 -10.00 20.40 19.96
CA GLU A 431 -10.97 19.87 19.01
C GLU A 431 -11.46 18.49 19.48
N LEU A 432 -12.74 18.21 19.26
CA LEU A 432 -13.36 16.91 19.52
C LEU A 432 -14.00 16.39 18.24
N VAL A 433 -13.63 15.18 17.83
CA VAL A 433 -14.06 14.58 16.57
C VAL A 433 -14.85 13.30 16.85
N HIS A 434 -16.12 13.30 16.47
CA HIS A 434 -16.99 12.13 16.54
C HIS A 434 -16.82 11.25 15.30
N LYS A 435 -15.88 10.31 15.37
CA LYS A 435 -15.54 9.42 14.26
C LYS A 435 -14.81 8.17 14.77
N ARG A 436 -14.92 7.08 14.01
CA ARG A 436 -14.03 5.91 14.13
C ARG A 436 -12.58 6.32 13.90
N MET A 437 -11.63 5.78 14.68
CA MET A 437 -10.24 6.26 14.66
C MET A 437 -9.54 5.95 13.33
N GLU A 438 -9.75 4.78 12.77
CA GLU A 438 -9.29 4.30 11.47
C GLU A 438 -9.82 5.18 10.32
N VAL A 439 -11.08 5.61 10.37
CA VAL A 439 -11.65 6.53 9.38
C VAL A 439 -11.02 7.92 9.52
N TYR A 440 -10.88 8.40 10.77
CA TYR A 440 -10.24 9.68 11.03
C TYR A 440 -8.77 9.70 10.57
N LEU A 441 -8.01 8.66 10.90
CA LEU A 441 -6.61 8.52 10.53
C LEU A 441 -6.41 8.32 9.03
N ALA A 442 -7.33 7.64 8.34
CA ALA A 442 -7.34 7.50 6.90
C ALA A 442 -7.48 8.86 6.19
N GLU A 443 -8.30 9.77 6.74
CA GLU A 443 -8.51 11.09 6.15
C GLU A 443 -7.47 12.13 6.55
N ARG A 444 -6.78 11.93 7.67
CA ARG A 444 -5.84 12.91 8.22
C ARG A 444 -4.54 12.96 7.42
N THR A 445 -4.16 14.14 6.95
CA THR A 445 -2.88 14.37 6.25
C THR A 445 -1.83 15.07 7.12
N GLN A 446 -2.26 15.77 8.17
CA GLN A 446 -1.38 16.56 9.02
C GLN A 446 -0.75 15.73 10.14
N MET A 447 0.58 15.76 10.21
CA MET A 447 1.34 15.15 11.30
C MET A 447 1.14 15.88 12.63
N VAL A 448 1.24 15.15 13.74
CA VAL A 448 1.23 15.66 15.12
C VAL A 448 2.49 15.22 15.87
N ASP A 449 2.86 15.90 16.95
CA ASP A 449 4.05 15.54 17.71
C ASP A 449 3.86 14.22 18.48
N HIS A 450 2.70 14.08 19.12
CA HIS A 450 2.40 12.95 19.99
C HIS A 450 1.06 12.31 19.66
N ILE A 451 1.01 10.98 19.64
CA ILE A 451 -0.23 10.21 19.53
C ILE A 451 -0.41 9.36 20.78
N PHE A 452 -1.61 9.38 21.35
CA PHE A 452 -2.04 8.57 22.48
C PHE A 452 -3.21 7.69 22.05
N CYS A 453 -3.25 6.45 22.53
CA CYS A 453 -4.42 5.58 22.45
C CYS A 453 -4.44 4.70 23.70
N MET A 454 -5.19 5.14 24.70
CA MET A 454 -5.18 4.52 26.03
C MET A 454 -6.50 3.76 26.23
N SER A 455 -6.53 2.47 25.89
CA SER A 455 -7.64 1.50 26.03
C SER A 455 -8.67 1.34 24.89
N ALA A 456 -8.46 1.93 23.70
CA ALA A 456 -9.43 1.83 22.60
C ALA A 456 -9.05 0.88 21.45
N LEU A 457 -7.82 0.35 21.42
CA LEU A 457 -7.37 -0.52 20.32
C LEU A 457 -8.14 -1.85 20.25
N GLN A 458 -8.72 -2.30 21.37
CA GLN A 458 -9.40 -3.60 21.46
C GLN A 458 -10.69 -3.67 20.64
N HIS A 459 -11.21 -2.54 20.15
CA HIS A 459 -12.41 -2.49 19.31
C HIS A 459 -12.10 -2.68 17.83
N LEU A 460 -10.84 -2.56 17.45
CA LEU A 460 -10.43 -2.72 16.07
C LEU A 460 -10.44 -4.21 15.72
N SER A 461 -10.83 -4.53 14.48
CA SER A 461 -10.44 -5.81 13.91
C SER A 461 -8.90 -5.88 13.81
N MET A 462 -8.32 -7.07 13.65
CA MET A 462 -6.87 -7.18 13.51
C MET A 462 -6.36 -6.39 12.29
N GLU A 463 -7.15 -6.36 11.22
CA GLU A 463 -6.81 -5.65 9.99
C GLU A 463 -6.78 -4.12 10.23
N GLU A 464 -7.78 -3.62 10.94
CA GLU A 464 -7.89 -2.20 11.30
C GLU A 464 -6.82 -1.79 12.32
N LEU A 465 -6.43 -2.67 13.24
CA LEU A 465 -5.32 -2.44 14.16
C LEU A 465 -4.03 -2.12 13.41
N ASP A 466 -3.61 -3.01 12.50
CA ASP A 466 -2.36 -2.83 11.77
C ASP A 466 -2.37 -1.55 10.91
N PHE A 467 -3.52 -1.24 10.28
CA PHE A 467 -3.72 0.02 9.59
C PHE A 467 -3.55 1.22 10.54
N VAL A 468 -4.24 1.23 11.67
CA VAL A 468 -4.17 2.32 12.67
C VAL A 468 -2.75 2.49 13.19
N LEU A 469 -2.03 1.41 13.48
CA LEU A 469 -0.64 1.47 13.93
C LEU A 469 0.27 2.06 12.86
N ALA A 470 0.17 1.60 11.62
CA ALA A 470 0.95 2.15 10.51
C ALA A 470 0.65 3.65 10.29
N ARG A 471 -0.61 4.07 10.39
CA ARG A 471 -1.00 5.49 10.38
C ARG A 471 -0.41 6.28 11.54
N CYS A 472 -0.37 5.72 12.73
CA CYS A 472 0.27 6.36 13.88
C CYS A 472 1.76 6.62 13.62
N PHE A 473 2.49 5.64 13.06
CA PHE A 473 3.90 5.83 12.68
C PHE A 473 4.10 6.86 11.57
N GLN A 474 3.16 6.95 10.62
CA GLN A 474 3.21 7.94 9.55
C GLN A 474 2.89 9.36 10.03
N LEU A 475 2.01 9.51 11.02
CA LEU A 475 1.51 10.82 11.46
C LEU A 475 2.22 11.38 12.69
N ALA A 476 2.91 10.57 13.49
CA ALA A 476 3.63 11.04 14.67
C ALA A 476 5.02 11.58 14.33
N LYS A 477 5.38 12.76 14.83
CA LYS A 477 6.72 13.33 14.68
C LYS A 477 7.67 12.85 15.78
N GLN A 478 7.17 12.65 16.99
CA GLN A 478 8.02 12.41 18.17
C GLN A 478 7.70 11.10 18.89
N SER A 479 6.44 10.87 19.27
CA SER A 479 6.10 9.68 20.07
C SER A 479 4.70 9.14 19.86
N ILE A 480 4.56 7.84 20.08
CA ILE A 480 3.28 7.13 20.12
C ILE A 480 3.20 6.39 21.46
N THR A 481 2.11 6.55 22.20
CA THR A 481 1.86 5.88 23.47
C THR A 481 0.56 5.11 23.40
N LEU A 482 0.63 3.79 23.54
CA LEU A 482 -0.49 2.88 23.45
C LEU A 482 -0.66 2.11 24.75
N MET A 483 -1.91 1.85 25.11
CA MET A 483 -2.26 0.92 26.19
C MET A 483 -3.39 0.01 25.74
N ILE A 484 -3.21 -1.28 25.97
CA ILE A 484 -4.25 -2.30 25.91
C ILE A 484 -4.54 -2.72 27.35
N GLY A 485 -5.75 -2.45 27.80
CA GLY A 485 -6.25 -2.95 29.08
C GLY A 485 -6.39 -4.47 29.07
N ALA A 486 -6.12 -5.14 30.18
CA ALA A 486 -6.33 -6.57 30.30
C ALA A 486 -7.77 -6.96 29.89
N ILE A 487 -7.91 -7.96 29.01
CA ILE A 487 -9.22 -8.48 28.60
C ILE A 487 -9.77 -9.33 29.74
N GLY A 488 -10.47 -8.66 30.62
CA GLY A 488 -10.94 -9.21 31.88
C GLY A 488 -11.17 -8.06 32.84
N VAL A 489 -12.44 -7.71 33.03
CA VAL A 489 -12.80 -6.61 33.91
C VAL A 489 -12.36 -6.97 35.34
N GLY A 490 -11.85 -5.97 36.07
CA GLY A 490 -11.47 -6.13 37.47
C GLY A 490 -12.56 -6.78 38.33
N PRO A 491 -12.21 -7.31 39.51
CA PRO A 491 -12.99 -8.28 40.29
C PRO A 491 -14.43 -7.87 40.67
N ASP A 492 -14.84 -6.63 40.44
CA ASP A 492 -16.12 -6.06 40.86
C ASP A 492 -17.14 -5.84 39.71
N SER A 493 -16.91 -6.39 38.52
CA SER A 493 -17.82 -6.15 37.39
C SER A 493 -18.94 -7.20 37.30
N PRO A 494 -20.21 -6.79 37.13
CA PRO A 494 -21.33 -7.73 37.06
C PRO A 494 -21.17 -8.73 35.91
N LEU A 495 -21.36 -10.02 36.18
CA LEU A 495 -21.21 -11.14 35.23
C LEU A 495 -21.99 -10.92 33.90
N ASP A 496 -23.18 -10.32 33.96
CA ASP A 496 -24.01 -10.08 32.77
C ASP A 496 -23.44 -9.00 31.83
N GLN A 497 -22.67 -8.03 32.36
CA GLN A 497 -21.94 -7.07 31.54
C GLN A 497 -20.67 -7.67 30.93
N MET A 498 -20.15 -8.78 31.48
CA MET A 498 -18.89 -9.40 31.02
C MET A 498 -19.04 -10.10 29.67
N ASP A 499 -20.15 -10.79 29.44
CA ASP A 499 -20.38 -11.51 28.18
C ASP A 499 -20.70 -10.57 27.02
N GLU A 500 -21.46 -9.50 27.27
CA GLU A 500 -21.70 -8.44 26.28
C GLU A 500 -20.41 -7.67 25.95
N THR A 501 -19.57 -7.38 26.94
CA THR A 501 -18.30 -6.66 26.73
C THR A 501 -17.31 -7.49 25.90
N LYS A 502 -17.18 -8.80 26.17
CA LYS A 502 -16.29 -9.69 25.39
C LYS A 502 -16.66 -9.81 23.93
N ALA A 503 -17.92 -9.60 23.56
CA ALA A 503 -18.35 -9.65 22.16
C ALA A 503 -17.77 -8.52 21.29
N PHE A 504 -17.30 -7.43 21.91
CA PHE A 504 -16.78 -6.24 21.22
C PHE A 504 -15.29 -5.96 21.48
N LEU A 505 -14.58 -6.89 22.13
CA LEU A 505 -13.15 -6.77 22.42
C LEU A 505 -12.35 -7.88 21.73
N THR A 506 -11.25 -7.48 21.10
CA THR A 506 -10.27 -8.38 20.49
C THR A 506 -8.95 -8.28 21.26
N ASP A 507 -8.36 -9.43 21.57
CA ASP A 507 -7.01 -9.49 22.13
C ASP A 507 -5.94 -9.22 21.08
N HIS A 508 -5.37 -8.03 21.15
CA HIS A 508 -4.28 -7.59 20.27
C HIS A 508 -2.90 -7.71 20.91
N SER A 509 -2.78 -8.35 22.06
CA SER A 509 -1.52 -8.47 22.81
C SER A 509 -0.39 -9.07 21.97
N GLU A 510 -0.66 -10.18 21.28
CA GLU A 510 0.32 -10.82 20.39
C GLU A 510 0.58 -9.96 19.15
N SER A 511 -0.48 -9.42 18.54
CA SER A 511 -0.40 -8.57 17.35
C SER A 511 0.50 -7.35 17.57
N LEU A 512 0.41 -6.69 18.73
CA LEU A 512 1.29 -5.58 19.10
C LEU A 512 2.73 -6.01 19.37
N ARG A 513 2.95 -7.14 20.06
CA ARG A 513 4.31 -7.64 20.34
C ARG A 513 5.07 -8.03 19.07
N THR A 514 4.35 -8.52 18.07
CA THR A 514 4.91 -8.99 16.79
C THR A 514 4.92 -7.91 15.71
N PHE A 515 4.30 -6.75 15.97
CA PHE A 515 4.29 -5.61 15.05
C PHE A 515 5.72 -5.12 14.79
N LYS A 516 6.13 -5.10 13.51
CA LYS A 516 7.47 -4.65 13.12
C LYS A 516 7.57 -3.13 13.23
N ILE A 517 8.44 -2.67 14.11
CA ILE A 517 8.70 -1.24 14.29
C ILE A 517 9.49 -0.73 13.07
N PRO A 518 9.04 0.34 12.40
CA PRO A 518 9.72 0.87 11.22
C PRO A 518 11.09 1.48 11.56
N HIS A 519 11.93 1.67 10.53
CA HIS A 519 13.18 2.39 10.66
C HIS A 519 12.96 3.80 11.25
N GLY A 520 13.96 4.33 11.97
CA GLY A 520 13.83 5.63 12.63
C GLY A 520 13.01 5.63 13.92
N TRP A 521 12.47 4.50 14.37
CA TRP A 521 11.72 4.39 15.64
C TRP A 521 12.34 3.39 16.61
N SER A 522 12.14 3.60 17.91
CA SER A 522 12.51 2.67 18.97
C SER A 522 11.33 2.44 19.92
N ALA A 523 11.16 1.19 20.38
CA ALA A 523 10.32 0.89 21.52
C ALA A 523 11.08 1.19 22.81
N LEU A 524 10.45 1.92 23.72
CA LEU A 524 10.98 2.18 25.05
C LEU A 524 10.38 1.17 26.04
N PRO A 525 11.20 0.60 26.95
CA PRO A 525 10.67 -0.23 28.02
C PRO A 525 9.74 0.61 28.90
N ILE A 526 8.59 0.05 29.21
CA ILE A 526 7.65 0.61 30.17
C ILE A 526 7.66 -0.30 31.38
N CYS A 527 8.06 0.25 32.53
CA CYS A 527 8.10 -0.49 33.80
C CYS A 527 6.85 -0.14 34.61
N CYS A 528 5.87 -1.06 34.62
CA CYS A 528 4.74 -1.03 35.56
C CYS A 528 4.67 -2.40 36.25
N PRO A 529 5.42 -2.61 37.35
CA PRO A 529 5.48 -3.91 38.02
C PRO A 529 4.13 -4.38 38.60
N ASP A 530 3.16 -3.48 38.76
CA ASP A 530 1.87 -3.75 39.41
C ASP A 530 0.66 -3.74 38.44
N SER A 531 0.88 -3.61 37.13
CA SER A 531 -0.21 -3.54 36.13
C SER A 531 -0.40 -4.85 35.37
N GLN A 532 -1.66 -5.22 35.11
CA GLN A 532 -2.02 -6.28 34.16
C GLN A 532 -2.15 -5.76 32.72
N ASP A 533 -2.10 -4.43 32.52
CA ASP A 533 -2.25 -3.80 31.22
C ASP A 533 -0.93 -3.87 30.42
N LEU A 534 -1.06 -3.95 29.09
CA LEU A 534 0.07 -3.90 28.20
C LEU A 534 0.27 -2.48 27.68
N HIS A 535 1.46 -1.95 27.93
CA HIS A 535 1.83 -0.61 27.54
C HIS A 535 2.93 -0.66 26.48
N PHE A 536 2.79 0.19 25.46
CA PHE A 536 3.78 0.35 24.40
C PHE A 536 4.06 1.83 24.20
N ARG A 537 5.34 2.19 24.16
CA ARG A 537 5.77 3.54 23.82
C ARG A 537 6.82 3.47 22.75
N PHE A 538 6.57 4.21 21.68
CA PHE A 538 7.49 4.37 20.57
C PHE A 538 7.99 5.80 20.56
N GLN A 539 9.29 5.99 20.31
CA GLN A 539 9.90 7.29 20.14
C GLN A 539 10.71 7.31 18.85
N ARG A 540 10.63 8.42 18.11
CA ARG A 540 11.47 8.63 16.94
C ARG A 540 12.93 8.78 17.38
N LYS A 541 13.85 8.10 16.70
CA LYS A 541 15.30 8.25 16.89
C LYS A 541 15.65 9.68 16.47
N GLY A 542 16.28 10.41 17.37
CA GLY A 542 16.71 11.79 17.14
C GLY A 542 17.95 11.89 16.28
#